data_AF-A0A7Z9R1D6-F1
#
_entry.id   AF-A0A7Z9R1D6-F1
#
_cell.length_a   1.000
_cell.length_b   1.000
_cell.length_c   1.000
_cell.angle_alpha   90.00
_cell.angle_beta   90.00
_cell.angle_gamma   90.00
#
_symmetry.space_group_name_H-M   'P 1'
#
loop_
_entity.id
_entity.type
_entity.pdbx_description
1 polymer ?
#
loop_
_entity_poly.entity_id
_entity_poly.type
_entity_poly.pdbx_seq_one_letter_code
_entity_poly.pdbx_strand_id
1 'polypeptide(L)'
;MEVTKGKFEDVDIQDVVKKVHDADIEIIANYLFGLTGDTFESMQKTLDLSLELCTIAWNAYAVMDLPGSGLYKKAIEKGLKLPDDYAGYSFYYYNTKPLPTEQLSPAEILKFRDQAFTTYHTHKPFLDKIRIKYG
;
A
#
# COMPACT_ATOMS: atom_id res chain seq x y z
N MET A 1 -5.65 1.77 -19.63
CA MET A 1 -6.11 2.37 -18.37
C MET A 1 -4.90 2.71 -17.52
N GLU A 2 -4.55 3.99 -17.48
CA GLU A 2 -3.65 4.59 -16.48
C GLU A 2 -4.25 4.39 -15.09
N VAL A 3 -3.39 4.05 -14.13
CA VAL A 3 -3.72 4.20 -12.70
C VAL A 3 -3.75 5.71 -12.45
N THR A 4 -4.95 6.29 -12.35
CA THR A 4 -5.10 7.71 -12.02
C THR A 4 -4.92 7.88 -10.51
N LYS A 5 -3.67 7.99 -10.06
CA LYS A 5 -3.28 8.32 -8.68
C LYS A 5 -3.75 9.74 -8.29
N GLY A 6 -4.14 10.58 -9.26
CA GLY A 6 -4.41 12.02 -9.11
C GLY A 6 -5.88 12.48 -9.14
N LYS A 7 -6.89 11.61 -9.06
CA LYS A 7 -8.30 12.09 -8.98
C LYS A 7 -8.66 12.84 -7.69
N PHE A 8 -7.73 12.91 -6.74
CA PHE A 8 -7.86 13.63 -5.47
C PHE A 8 -7.03 14.92 -5.45
N GLU A 9 -6.51 15.42 -6.58
CA GLU A 9 -5.82 16.73 -6.60
C GLU A 9 -6.69 17.88 -6.02
N ASP A 10 -8.02 17.76 -6.08
CA ASP A 10 -8.96 18.72 -5.49
C ASP A 10 -9.31 18.46 -4.00
N VAL A 11 -8.83 17.37 -3.40
CA VAL A 11 -9.12 17.00 -2.01
C VAL A 11 -7.83 16.84 -1.24
N ASP A 12 -7.55 17.81 -0.38
CA ASP A 12 -6.47 17.70 0.60
C ASP A 12 -6.82 16.58 1.59
N ILE A 13 -6.19 15.42 1.38
CA ILE A 13 -6.40 14.23 2.21
C ILE A 13 -6.03 14.50 3.67
N GLN A 14 -5.07 15.39 3.93
CA GLN A 14 -4.65 15.73 5.29
C GLN A 14 -5.78 16.48 6.01
N ASP A 15 -6.43 17.43 5.34
CA ASP A 15 -7.58 18.16 5.88
C ASP A 15 -8.78 17.23 6.15
N VAL A 16 -9.07 16.29 5.24
CA VAL A 16 -10.14 15.29 5.45
C VAL A 16 -9.84 14.40 6.66
N VAL A 17 -8.62 13.85 6.73
CA VAL A 17 -8.19 13.00 7.85
C VAL A 17 -8.26 13.78 9.17
N LYS A 18 -7.81 15.04 9.16
CA LYS A 18 -7.90 15.92 10.33
C LYS A 18 -9.35 16.11 10.77
N LYS A 19 -10.28 16.43 9.87
CA LYS A 19 -11.70 16.62 10.20
C LYS A 19 -12.33 15.37 10.84
N VAL A 20 -11.96 14.18 10.34
CA VAL A 20 -12.45 12.90 10.88
C VAL A 20 -11.88 12.66 12.29
N HIS A 21 -10.59 12.89 12.50
CA HIS A 21 -9.97 12.79 13.82
C HIS A 21 -10.46 13.85 14.82
N ASP A 22 -10.70 15.10 14.39
CA ASP A 22 -11.28 16.17 15.21
C ASP A 22 -12.70 15.79 15.70
N ALA A 23 -13.41 14.96 14.95
CA ALA A 23 -14.71 14.38 15.31
C ALA A 23 -14.59 13.10 16.17
N ASP A 24 -13.39 12.76 16.64
CA ASP A 24 -13.03 11.55 17.40
C ASP A 24 -13.31 10.22 16.67
N ILE A 25 -13.40 10.25 15.34
CA ILE A 25 -13.57 9.07 14.50
C ILE A 25 -12.19 8.62 14.02
N GLU A 26 -11.93 7.31 14.09
CA GLU A 26 -10.69 6.73 13.57
C GLU A 26 -10.83 6.19 12.15
N ILE A 27 -9.68 6.10 11.47
CA ILE A 27 -9.60 5.69 10.07
C ILE A 27 -8.85 4.37 9.94
N ILE A 28 -9.39 3.51 9.08
CA ILE A 28 -8.70 2.35 8.52
C ILE A 28 -8.17 2.78 7.14
N ALA A 29 -6.86 2.97 7.03
CA ALA A 29 -6.21 3.40 5.80
C ALA A 29 -5.53 2.23 5.08
N ASN A 30 -5.81 2.10 3.78
CA ASN A 30 -5.20 1.09 2.92
C ASN A 30 -4.29 1.76 1.90
N TYR A 31 -3.07 1.25 1.77
CA TYR A 31 -2.03 1.75 0.89
C TYR A 31 -1.64 0.69 -0.13
N LEU A 32 -1.13 1.13 -1.28
CA LEU A 32 -0.67 0.25 -2.36
C LEU A 32 0.78 0.56 -2.70
N PHE A 33 1.59 -0.48 -2.81
CA PHE A 33 2.98 -0.43 -3.25
C PHE A 33 3.18 -1.27 -4.51
N GLY A 34 3.99 -0.76 -5.45
CA GLY A 34 4.25 -1.47 -6.70
C GLY A 34 3.19 -1.21 -7.77
N LEU A 35 2.53 -0.06 -7.74
CA LEU A 35 1.72 0.39 -8.88
C LEU A 35 2.60 0.55 -10.12
N THR A 36 2.02 0.47 -11.31
CA THR A 36 2.76 0.73 -12.55
C THR A 36 3.45 2.10 -12.48
N GLY A 37 4.76 2.15 -12.74
CA GLY A 37 5.58 3.34 -12.58
C GLY A 37 6.08 3.65 -11.16
N ASP A 38 5.68 2.89 -10.12
CA ASP A 38 6.22 3.09 -8.78
C ASP A 38 7.73 2.78 -8.75
N THR A 39 8.45 3.68 -8.10
CA THR A 39 9.86 3.59 -7.71
C THR A 39 9.97 3.53 -6.18
N PHE A 40 11.15 3.18 -5.64
CA PHE A 40 11.39 3.27 -4.19
C PHE A 40 11.05 4.65 -3.63
N GLU A 41 11.39 5.74 -4.33
CA GLU A 41 11.09 7.11 -3.92
C GLU A 41 9.58 7.35 -3.81
N SER A 42 8.80 6.88 -4.80
CA SER A 42 7.34 7.07 -4.79
C SER A 42 6.63 6.22 -3.72
N MET A 43 7.12 5.01 -3.44
CA MET A 43 6.62 4.18 -2.35
C MET A 43 7.00 4.79 -1.00
N GLN A 44 8.19 5.38 -0.89
CA GLN A 44 8.61 6.12 0.31
C GLN A 44 7.71 7.32 0.57
N LYS A 45 7.38 8.13 -0.45
CA LYS A 45 6.40 9.23 -0.31
C LYS A 45 5.04 8.75 0.21
N THR A 46 4.61 7.55 -0.19
CA THR A 46 3.36 6.94 0.30
C THR A 46 3.47 6.52 1.76
N LEU A 47 4.61 5.96 2.17
CA LEU A 47 4.89 5.65 3.59
C LEU A 47 4.96 6.92 4.43
N ASP A 48 5.69 7.94 3.97
CA ASP A 48 5.86 9.21 4.68
C ASP A 48 4.51 9.91 4.92
N LEU A 49 3.67 9.98 3.88
CA LEU A 49 2.29 10.45 4.02
C LEU A 49 1.53 9.63 5.06
N SER A 50 1.63 8.29 5.01
CA SER A 50 0.89 7.47 5.96
C SER A 50 1.29 7.73 7.42
N LEU A 51 2.59 7.92 7.68
CA LEU A 51 3.12 8.25 9.01
C LEU A 51 2.56 9.58 9.52
N GLU A 52 2.50 10.59 8.63
CA GLU A 52 1.91 11.88 8.93
C GLU A 52 0.42 11.77 9.27
N LEU A 53 -0.35 10.99 8.49
CA LEU A 53 -1.78 10.80 8.72
C LEU A 53 -2.08 10.05 10.03
N CYS A 54 -1.17 9.19 10.50
CA CYS A 54 -1.22 8.50 11.81
C CYS A 54 -2.61 7.89 12.13
N THR A 55 -3.15 7.13 11.16
CA THR A 55 -4.43 6.43 11.25
C THR A 55 -4.32 5.17 12.11
N ILE A 56 -5.39 4.77 12.80
CA ILE A 56 -5.31 3.70 13.81
C ILE A 56 -5.12 2.30 13.25
N ALA A 57 -5.58 2.08 12.02
CA ALA A 57 -5.44 0.81 11.34
C ALA A 57 -4.82 1.08 9.97
N TRP A 58 -3.55 0.70 9.86
CA TRP A 58 -2.76 0.86 8.65
C TRP A 58 -2.59 -0.50 8.00
N ASN A 59 -2.89 -0.58 6.70
CA ASN A 59 -2.62 -1.76 5.92
C ASN A 59 -2.02 -1.39 4.57
N ALA A 60 -1.01 -2.12 4.13
CA ALA A 60 -0.42 -1.92 2.81
C ALA A 60 -0.35 -3.25 2.06
N TYR A 61 -0.68 -3.17 0.77
CA TYR A 61 -0.64 -4.30 -0.14
C TYR A 61 0.36 -4.05 -1.25
N ALA A 62 1.07 -5.11 -1.64
CA ALA A 62 1.75 -5.13 -2.93
C ALA A 62 0.68 -5.28 -4.03
N VAL A 63 0.85 -4.60 -5.16
CA VAL A 63 -0.09 -4.67 -6.27
C VAL A 63 -0.02 -6.05 -6.93
N MET A 64 -1.17 -6.72 -6.96
CA MET A 64 -1.33 -8.06 -7.50
C MET A 64 -2.10 -8.04 -8.82
N ASP A 65 -1.76 -8.94 -9.72
CA ASP A 65 -2.51 -9.25 -10.94
C ASP A 65 -3.58 -10.32 -10.67
N LEU A 66 -4.56 -10.00 -9.82
CA LEU A 66 -5.60 -10.97 -9.45
C LEU A 66 -6.39 -11.46 -10.67
N PRO A 67 -6.65 -12.78 -10.83
CA PRO A 67 -7.43 -13.32 -11.94
C PRO A 67 -8.78 -12.61 -12.10
N GLY A 68 -9.10 -12.20 -13.32
CA GLY A 68 -10.30 -11.40 -13.63
C GLY A 68 -10.10 -9.88 -13.55
N SER A 69 -8.97 -9.39 -13.02
CA SER A 69 -8.64 -7.97 -13.04
C SER A 69 -8.11 -7.50 -14.40
N GLY A 70 -8.20 -6.20 -14.67
CA GLY A 70 -7.56 -5.60 -15.84
C GLY A 70 -6.03 -5.69 -15.82
N LEU A 71 -5.43 -5.76 -14.62
CA LEU A 71 -3.98 -5.96 -14.45
C LEU A 71 -3.56 -7.37 -14.87
N TYR A 72 -4.34 -8.38 -14.51
CA TYR A 72 -4.13 -9.76 -14.93
C TYR A 72 -4.15 -9.93 -16.44
N LYS A 73 -5.14 -9.33 -17.10
CA LYS A 73 -5.20 -9.33 -18.57
C LYS A 73 -3.94 -8.72 -19.20
N LYS A 74 -3.50 -7.56 -18.70
CA LYS A 74 -2.27 -6.90 -19.18
C LYS A 74 -1.01 -7.73 -18.91
N ALA A 75 -0.95 -8.42 -17.77
CA ALA A 75 0.17 -9.28 -17.42
C ALA A 75 0.30 -10.44 -18.41
N ILE A 76 -0.81 -11.07 -18.78
CA ILE A 76 -0.87 -12.10 -19.84
C ILE A 76 -0.43 -11.52 -21.18
N GLU A 77 -0.99 -10.38 -21.59
CA GLU A 77 -0.66 -9.73 -22.88
C GLU A 77 0.83 -9.38 -23.00
N LYS A 78 1.47 -9.02 -21.87
CA LYS A 78 2.91 -8.73 -21.78
C LYS A 78 3.78 -9.99 -21.61
N GLY A 79 3.19 -11.18 -21.48
CA GLY A 79 3.93 -12.42 -21.21
C GLY A 79 4.65 -12.44 -19.86
N LEU A 80 4.15 -11.71 -18.85
CA LEU A 80 4.74 -11.71 -17.52
C LEU A 80 4.54 -13.08 -16.85
N LYS A 81 5.54 -13.51 -16.07
CA LYS A 81 5.43 -14.75 -15.30
C LYS A 81 4.41 -14.57 -14.17
N LEU A 82 3.27 -15.21 -14.29
CA LEU A 82 2.23 -15.28 -13.26
C LEU A 82 2.65 -16.21 -12.10
N PRO A 83 1.93 -16.20 -10.96
CA PRO A 83 2.01 -17.25 -9.96
C PRO A 83 1.77 -18.65 -10.53
N ASP A 84 2.52 -19.64 -10.02
CA ASP A 84 2.44 -21.03 -10.49
C ASP A 84 1.17 -21.76 -9.95
N ASP A 85 0.60 -21.26 -8.84
CA ASP A 85 -0.66 -21.73 -8.24
C ASP A 85 -1.49 -20.58 -7.66
N TYR A 86 -2.70 -20.89 -7.21
CA TYR A 86 -3.60 -19.90 -6.62
C TYR A 86 -3.09 -19.29 -5.31
N ALA A 87 -2.25 -20.01 -4.54
CA ALA A 87 -1.71 -19.51 -3.28
C ALA A 87 -0.75 -18.34 -3.51
N GLY A 88 -0.08 -18.27 -4.66
CA GLY A 88 0.80 -17.15 -5.01
C GLY A 88 0.06 -15.82 -5.28
N TYR A 89 -1.27 -15.84 -5.41
CA TYR A 89 -2.10 -14.63 -5.43
C TYR A 89 -2.57 -14.19 -4.03
N SER A 90 -2.32 -14.99 -2.99
CA SER A 90 -2.52 -14.55 -1.61
C SER A 90 -1.54 -13.42 -1.31
N PHE A 91 -1.96 -12.45 -0.50
CA PHE A 91 -1.13 -11.28 -0.19
C PHE A 91 -0.01 -11.59 0.81
N TYR A 92 -0.12 -12.69 1.58
CA TYR A 92 0.78 -13.00 2.69
C TYR A 92 1.27 -14.44 2.70
N TYR A 93 1.02 -15.22 1.65
CA TYR A 93 1.50 -16.60 1.59
C TYR A 93 2.99 -16.65 1.20
N TYR A 94 3.66 -17.76 1.50
CA TYR A 94 5.11 -17.89 1.27
C TYR A 94 5.51 -17.70 -0.20
N ASN A 95 4.70 -18.17 -1.15
CA ASN A 95 4.94 -18.02 -2.59
C ASN A 95 4.24 -16.80 -3.22
N THR A 96 3.82 -15.82 -2.40
CA THR A 96 3.22 -14.57 -2.87
C THR A 96 4.09 -13.94 -3.95
N LYS A 97 3.48 -13.56 -5.07
CA LYS A 97 4.20 -12.96 -6.18
C LYS A 97 3.43 -11.78 -6.76
N PRO A 98 3.72 -10.54 -6.32
CA PRO A 98 3.12 -9.36 -6.90
C PRO A 98 3.65 -9.06 -8.30
N LEU A 99 3.00 -8.12 -8.97
CA LEU A 99 3.50 -7.59 -10.22
C LEU A 99 4.82 -6.84 -10.01
N PRO A 100 5.80 -6.99 -10.92
CA PRO A 100 6.93 -6.07 -10.97
C PRO A 100 6.48 -4.69 -11.46
N THR A 101 7.27 -3.67 -11.17
CA THR A 101 7.23 -2.41 -11.91
C THR A 101 8.33 -2.39 -12.96
N GLU A 102 8.40 -1.31 -13.74
CA GLU A 102 9.50 -1.07 -14.68
C GLU A 102 10.87 -0.98 -13.99
N GLN A 103 10.91 -0.67 -12.68
CA GLN A 103 12.15 -0.45 -11.92
C GLN A 103 12.34 -1.41 -10.74
N LEU A 104 11.30 -2.09 -10.28
CA LEU A 104 11.31 -2.88 -9.05
C LEU A 104 10.87 -4.31 -9.31
N SER A 105 11.64 -5.25 -8.76
CA SER A 105 11.26 -6.66 -8.72
C SER A 105 10.14 -6.91 -7.70
N PRO A 106 9.38 -8.02 -7.85
CA PRO A 106 8.34 -8.39 -6.87
C PRO A 106 8.89 -8.54 -5.45
N ALA A 107 10.11 -9.07 -5.31
CA ALA A 107 10.76 -9.26 -4.02
C ALA A 107 11.13 -7.93 -3.34
N GLU A 108 11.56 -6.93 -4.11
CA GLU A 108 11.85 -5.59 -3.59
C GLU A 108 10.58 -4.89 -3.08
N ILE A 109 9.48 -5.03 -3.80
CA ILE A 109 8.17 -4.48 -3.39
C ILE A 109 7.68 -5.15 -2.10
N LEU A 110 7.78 -6.48 -1.99
CA LEU A 110 7.42 -7.22 -0.78
C LEU A 110 8.30 -6.81 0.41
N LYS A 111 9.62 -6.75 0.20
CA LYS A 111 10.56 -6.30 1.23
C LYS A 111 10.22 -4.89 1.71
N PHE A 112 9.94 -3.97 0.79
CA PHE A 112 9.55 -2.61 1.15
C PHE A 112 8.25 -2.59 1.96
N ARG A 113 7.21 -3.32 1.53
CA ARG A 113 5.93 -3.43 2.26
C ARG A 113 6.14 -3.91 3.70
N ASP A 114 6.93 -4.96 3.88
CA ASP A 114 7.15 -5.57 5.20
C ASP A 114 7.95 -4.64 6.13
N GLN A 115 8.91 -3.92 5.55
CA GLN A 115 9.66 -2.87 6.25
C GLN A 115 8.74 -1.68 6.60
N ALA A 116 7.89 -1.23 5.68
CA ALA A 116 6.93 -0.16 5.89
C ALA A 116 5.96 -0.49 7.04
N PHE A 117 5.46 -1.73 7.09
CA PHE A 117 4.65 -2.21 8.21
C PHE A 117 5.38 -2.05 9.55
N THR A 118 6.64 -2.48 9.63
CA THR A 118 7.45 -2.37 10.85
C THR A 118 7.70 -0.91 11.21
N THR A 119 8.08 -0.07 10.24
CA THR A 119 8.32 1.36 10.42
C THR A 119 7.08 2.06 10.96
N TYR A 120 5.90 1.79 10.39
CA TYR A 120 4.65 2.38 10.83
C TYR A 120 4.27 1.98 12.26
N HIS A 121 4.29 0.68 12.56
CA HIS A 121 3.83 0.17 13.85
C HIS A 121 4.86 0.33 14.98
N THR A 122 6.08 0.76 14.67
CA THR A 122 7.08 1.20 15.67
C THR A 122 7.25 2.71 15.70
N HIS A 123 6.47 3.46 14.92
CA HIS A 123 6.50 4.91 14.88
C HIS A 123 5.99 5.50 16.21
N LYS A 124 6.80 6.34 16.86
CA LYS A 124 6.52 6.86 18.19
C LYS A 124 5.16 7.59 18.29
N PRO A 125 4.78 8.50 17.36
CA PRO A 125 3.45 9.09 17.33
C PRO A 125 2.30 8.07 17.26
N PHE A 126 2.44 7.00 16.48
CA PHE A 126 1.44 5.95 16.41
C PHE A 126 1.30 5.22 17.75
N LEU A 127 2.42 4.82 18.36
CA LEU A 127 2.44 4.16 19.67
C LEU A 127 1.82 5.04 20.76
N ASP A 128 2.12 6.34 20.76
CA ASP A 128 1.55 7.30 21.70
C ASP A 128 0.04 7.45 21.50
N LYS A 129 -0.42 7.54 20.24
CA LYS A 129 -1.84 7.61 19.91
C LYS A 129 -2.59 6.38 20.42
N ILE A 130 -2.07 5.18 20.17
CA ILE A 130 -2.68 3.93 20.64
C ILE A 130 -2.77 3.93 22.17
N ARG A 131 -1.68 4.27 22.87
CA ARG A 131 -1.65 4.31 24.33
C ARG A 131 -2.61 5.33 24.93
N ILE A 132 -2.69 6.52 24.34
CA ILE A 132 -3.59 7.59 24.83
C ILE A 132 -5.05 7.20 24.62
N LYS A 133 -5.39 6.58 23.49
CA LYS A 133 -6.78 6.30 23.11
C LYS A 133 -7.32 4.99 23.69
N TYR A 134 -6.47 3.97 23.87
CA TYR A 134 -6.92 2.62 24.25
C TYR A 134 -6.28 2.04 25.52
N GLY A 135 -5.32 2.74 26.14
CA GLY A 135 -4.61 2.27 27.35
C GLY A 135 -3.43 1.38 27.07
#